data_AF-U6F908-F1
#
_entry.id   AF-U6F908-F1
#
_cell.length_a   1.000
_cell.length_b   1.000
_cell.length_c   1.000
_cell.angle_alpha   90.00
_cell.angle_beta   90.00
_cell.angle_gamma   90.00
#
_symmetry.space_group_name_H-M   'P 1'
#
loop_
_entity.id
_entity.type
_entity.pdbx_description
1 polymer ?
#
loop_
_entity_poly.entity_id
_entity_poly.type
_entity_poly.pdbx_seq_one_letter_code
_entity_poly.pdbx_strand_id
1 'polypeptide(L)' 'MKVAQKAGVKHVFDGIGMMIEQGAASFKLWTGKDMPTDYIREIMFSDKEENK' A
#
# COMPACT_ATOMS: atom_id res chain seq x y z
N MET A 1 -1.57 7.75 -12.12
CA MET A 1 -1.02 6.64 -12.93
C MET A 1 -0.93 6.98 -14.42
N LYS A 2 -2.05 7.17 -15.15
CA LYS A 2 -2.06 7.36 -16.63
C LYS A 2 -1.17 8.50 -17.16
N VAL A 3 -1.12 9.64 -16.47
CA VAL A 3 -0.27 10.79 -16.88
C VAL A 3 1.21 10.53 -16.61
N ALA A 4 1.56 10.00 -15.43
CA ALA A 4 2.94 9.69 -15.04
C ALA A 4 3.57 8.58 -15.89
N GLN A 5 2.79 7.56 -16.26
CA GLN A 5 3.23 6.52 -17.20
C GLN A 5 3.46 7.10 -18.62
N LYS A 6 2.58 7.99 -19.09
CA LYS A 6 2.76 8.70 -20.37
C LYS A 6 4.00 9.59 -20.38
N ALA A 7 4.39 10.13 -19.23
CA ALA A 7 5.57 10.97 -19.06
C ALA A 7 6.87 10.17 -18.85
N GLY A 8 6.85 8.84 -18.89
CA GLY A 8 8.04 8.00 -18.76
C GLY A 8 8.66 7.97 -17.35
N VAL A 9 7.87 8.32 -16.32
CA VAL A 9 8.35 8.34 -14.93
C VAL A 9 8.58 6.90 -14.45
N LYS A 10 9.86 6.55 -14.20
CA LYS A 10 10.32 5.18 -13.87
C LYS A 10 9.74 4.62 -12.57
N HIS A 11 9.41 5.49 -11.62
CA HIS A 11 8.84 5.09 -10.33
C HIS A 11 7.46 5.71 -10.19
N VAL A 12 6.44 4.92 -10.50
CA VAL A 12 5.07 5.30 -10.21
C VAL A 12 4.68 4.65 -8.90
N PHE A 13 4.90 5.37 -7.80
CA PHE A 13 4.48 4.93 -6.48
C PHE A 13 2.95 4.95 -6.43
N ASP A 14 2.36 3.82 -6.02
CA ASP A 14 0.94 3.78 -5.73
C ASP A 14 0.66 4.30 -4.32
N GLY A 15 -0.56 4.80 -4.09
CA GLY A 15 -0.95 5.30 -2.77
C GLY A 15 -1.16 4.18 -1.75
N ILE A 16 -1.28 2.93 -2.19
CA ILE A 16 -1.59 1.79 -1.30
C ILE A 16 -0.35 1.39 -0.51
N GLY A 17 0.81 1.27 -1.15
CA GLY A 17 2.05 0.99 -0.42
C GLY A 17 2.32 2.04 0.66
N MET A 18 2.11 3.32 0.35
CA MET A 18 2.29 4.42 1.30
C MET A 18 1.29 4.36 2.47
N MET A 19 0.02 4.04 2.20
CA MET A 19 -1.01 3.93 3.22
C MET A 19 -0.74 2.78 4.21
N ILE A 20 -0.26 1.64 3.70
CA ILE A 20 0.06 0.48 4.55
C ILE A 20 1.21 0.81 5.51
N GLU A 21 2.26 1.50 5.04
CA GLU A 21 3.38 1.91 5.88
C GLU A 21 2.95 2.92 6.97
N GLN A 22 2.09 3.88 6.62
CA GLN A 22 1.51 4.82 7.60
C GLN A 22 0.65 4.10 8.65
N GLY A 23 -0.13 3.12 8.23
CA GLY A 23 -0.89 2.25 9.12
C GLY A 23 0.02 1.46 10.05
N ALA A 24 1.11 0.90 9.53
CA ALA A 24 2.10 0.14 10.30
C ALA A 24 2.72 0.98 11.42
N ALA A 25 3.14 2.20 11.10
CA ALA A 25 3.69 3.14 12.06
C ALA A 25 2.68 3.50 13.16
N SER A 26 1.43 3.78 12.77
CA SER A 26 0.36 4.13 13.71
C SER A 26 0.00 2.94 14.63
N PHE A 27 -0.07 1.73 14.07
CA PHE A 27 -0.33 0.51 14.81
C PHE A 27 0.76 0.24 15.86
N LYS A 28 2.03 0.41 15.48
CA LYS A 28 3.16 0.27 16.39
C LYS A 28 3.14 1.31 17.50
N LEU A 29 2.81 2.57 17.20
CA LEU A 29 2.69 3.63 18.20
C LEU A 29 1.62 3.32 19.24
N TRP A 30 0.49 2.74 18.83
CA TRP A 30 -0.63 2.49 19.74
C TRP A 30 -0.54 1.17 20.49
N THR A 31 0.00 0.13 19.86
CA THR A 31 0.00 -1.23 20.43
C THR A 31 1.36 -1.68 20.96
N GLY A 32 2.43 -0.98 20.57
CA GLY A 32 3.81 -1.40 20.81
C GLY A 32 4.23 -2.64 19.99
N LYS A 33 3.38 -3.14 19.08
CA LYS A 33 3.64 -4.34 18.28
C LYS A 33 3.85 -3.99 16.82
N ASP A 34 4.65 -4.78 16.12
CA ASP A 34 4.81 -4.64 14.67
C ASP A 34 3.57 -5.17 13.94
N MET A 35 3.13 -4.41 12.93
CA MET A 35 2.00 -4.79 12.09
C MET A 35 2.46 -5.81 11.04
N PRO A 36 1.69 -6.89 10.77
CA PRO A 36 2.00 -7.82 9.69
C PRO A 36 1.67 -7.19 8.32
N THR A 37 2.55 -6.33 7.82
CA THR A 37 2.37 -5.55 6.59
C THR A 37 2.21 -6.40 5.35
N ASP A 38 2.88 -7.55 5.27
CA ASP A 38 2.86 -8.41 4.08
C ASP A 38 1.50 -9.08 3.90
N TYR A 39 0.93 -9.59 4.99
CA TYR A 39 -0.43 -10.14 5.01
C TYR A 39 -1.48 -9.08 4.61
N ILE A 40 -1.33 -7.85 5.12
CA ILE A 40 -2.26 -6.76 4.78
C ILE A 40 -2.10 -6.32 3.32
N ARG A 41 -0.89 -6.35 2.75
CA ARG A 41 -0.69 -6.15 1.31
C ARG A 41 -1.44 -7.20 0.51
N GLU A 42 -1.27 -8.48 0.85
CA GLU A 42 -1.94 -9.57 0.13
C GLU A 42 -3.45 -9.40 0.10
N ILE A 43 -4.09 -9.05 1.23
CA ILE A 43 -5.53 -8.78 1.29
C ILE A 43 -5.91 -7.59 0.40
N MET A 44 -5.23 -6.45 0.57
CA MET A 44 -5.53 -5.20 -0.16
C MET A 44 -5.35 -5.32 -1.68
N PHE A 45 -4.46 -6.19 -2.15
CA PHE A 45 -4.29 -6.47 -3.58
C PHE A 45 -5.23 -7.57 -4.08
N SER A 46 -5.65 -8.52 -3.23
CA SER A 46 -6.65 -9.56 -3.58
C SER A 46 -8.03 -8.96 -3.84
N ASP A 47 -8.48 -8.01 -3.00
CA ASP A 47 -9.79 -7.35 -3.15
C ASP A 47 -9.91 -6.47 -4.42
N LYS A 48 -8.77 -6.10 -5.02
CA LYS A 48 -8.73 -5.33 -6.28
C LYS A 48 -9.03 -6.16 -7.52
N GLU A 49 -8.85 -7.48 -7.44
CA GLU A 49 -9.16 -8.40 -8.55
C GLU A 49 -10.67 -8.70 -8.63
N GLU A 50 -11.40 -8.68 -7.50
CA GLU A 50 -12.86 -8.94 -7.47
C GLU A 50 -13.73 -7.76 -7.95
N ASN A 51 -13.20 -6.54 -7.96
CA ASN A 51 -13.95 -5.33 -8.35
C ASN A 51 -13.63 -4.82 -9.76
N LYS A 52 -13.20 -5.70 -10.67
CA LYS A 52 -12.76 -5.33 -12.02
C LYS A 52 -13.70 -5.79 -13.13
#